data_AF-A0AAV4MQT2-F1
#
_entry.id   AF-A0AAV4MQT2-F1
#
_cell.length_a   1.000
_cell.length_b   1.000
_cell.length_c   1.000
_cell.angle_alpha   90.00
_cell.angle_beta   90.00
_cell.angle_gamma   90.00
#
_symmetry.space_group_name_H-M   'P 1'
#
loop_
_entity.id
_entity.type
_entity.pdbx_description
1 polymer ?
#
loop_
_entity_poly.entity_id
_entity_poly.type
_entity_poly.pdbx_seq_one_letter_code
_entity_poly.pdbx_strand_id
1 'polypeptide(L)'
;MKLFTIAFLVFGCHLSMVLCNNCQIEKSLTGTIFHSGNYGSYDKCWMIPVTAGKFIRININSISSQSSCTYSFLNLSVPETTEEYKLCPADSNKYPIVSLGSVIVRQYVNYHYGKHLSFSLSFIIKDIECINKGSLHCNNNTCVSGSKVCDGVKDCSNGADEVGCDRP
;
A
#
# COMPACT_ATOMS: atom_id res chain seq x y z
N MET A 1 21.15 -34.56 26.22
CA MET A 1 22.57 -34.17 26.09
C MET A 1 22.98 -34.24 24.62
N LYS A 2 22.93 -33.09 23.93
CA LYS A 2 23.96 -32.59 23.02
C LYS A 2 23.46 -31.23 22.50
N LEU A 3 24.09 -30.19 23.05
CA LEU A 3 24.08 -28.83 22.52
C LEU A 3 24.64 -28.83 21.10
N PHE A 4 24.08 -28.00 20.23
CA PHE A 4 24.89 -27.20 19.31
C PHE A 4 24.31 -25.79 19.23
N THR A 5 25.02 -24.90 19.90
CA THR A 5 24.99 -23.45 19.75
C THR A 5 25.68 -23.10 18.44
N ILE A 6 25.02 -22.38 17.53
CA ILE A 6 25.72 -21.51 16.57
C ILE A 6 24.98 -20.18 16.54
N ALA A 7 25.65 -19.17 17.10
CA ALA A 7 25.28 -17.77 16.99
C ALA A 7 25.60 -17.29 15.57
N PHE A 8 24.60 -16.70 14.89
CA PHE A 8 24.83 -15.74 13.81
C PHE A 8 24.14 -14.44 14.19
N LEU A 9 24.97 -13.43 14.45
CA LEU A 9 24.62 -12.06 14.78
C LEU A 9 24.25 -11.31 13.50
N VAL A 10 23.07 -10.66 13.53
CA VAL A 10 22.73 -9.34 12.96
C VAL A 10 22.83 -9.17 11.43
N PHE A 11 21.70 -9.34 10.74
CA PHE A 11 21.02 -8.22 10.05
C PHE A 11 19.55 -8.61 9.79
N GLY A 12 18.63 -7.70 10.11
CA GLY A 12 17.20 -7.98 10.29
C GLY A 12 16.51 -8.67 9.11
N CYS A 13 16.13 -9.92 9.33
CA CYS A 13 14.99 -10.54 8.69
C CYS A 13 14.09 -11.09 9.80
N HIS A 14 13.44 -10.18 10.54
CA HIS A 14 12.41 -10.54 11.50
C HIS A 14 11.04 -10.07 10.98
N LEU A 15 10.19 -11.07 10.80
CA LEU A 15 8.77 -11.07 10.48
C LEU A 15 8.35 -10.79 9.03
N SER A 16 7.80 -11.86 8.45
CA SER A 16 7.13 -11.99 7.16
C SER A 16 8.05 -11.91 5.92
N MET A 17 8.63 -13.07 5.58
CA MET A 17 8.67 -13.47 4.17
C MET A 17 7.23 -13.57 3.66
N VAL A 18 6.61 -12.44 3.32
CA VAL A 18 5.55 -12.44 2.31
C VAL A 18 6.27 -12.70 1.00
N LEU A 19 5.85 -13.74 0.28
CA LEU A 19 6.29 -14.03 -1.07
C LEU A 19 6.13 -12.77 -1.94
N CYS A 20 7.20 -11.98 -2.09
CA CYS A 20 7.28 -10.98 -3.14
C CYS A 20 7.35 -11.75 -4.47
N ASN A 21 6.19 -12.07 -5.04
CA ASN A 21 6.07 -12.16 -6.49
C ASN A 21 6.79 -10.93 -7.08
N ASN A 22 7.68 -11.12 -8.05
CA ASN A 22 8.62 -10.18 -8.70
C ASN A 22 8.06 -8.81 -9.19
N CYS A 23 7.27 -8.10 -8.39
CA CYS A 23 6.67 -6.81 -8.73
C CYS A 23 7.69 -5.69 -8.62
N GLN A 24 7.59 -4.70 -9.51
CA GLN A 24 8.41 -3.50 -9.43
C GLN A 24 8.00 -2.68 -8.21
N ILE A 25 8.96 -2.30 -7.37
CA ILE A 25 8.68 -1.58 -6.12
C ILE A 25 8.75 -0.07 -6.35
N GLU A 26 7.64 0.62 -6.11
CA GLU A 26 7.53 2.08 -6.23
C GLU A 26 7.80 2.75 -4.88
N LYS A 27 9.04 3.19 -4.63
CA LYS A 27 9.46 3.76 -3.33
C LYS A 27 9.10 5.24 -3.13
N SER A 28 8.59 5.91 -4.16
CA SER A 28 8.24 7.33 -4.08
C SER A 28 6.95 7.54 -3.27
N LEU A 29 6.80 8.70 -2.62
CA LEU A 29 5.56 9.07 -1.94
C LEU A 29 4.47 9.57 -2.92
N THR A 30 4.85 9.87 -4.16
CA THR A 30 3.92 10.28 -5.21
C THR A 30 4.45 9.81 -6.55
N GLY A 31 3.55 9.47 -7.47
CA GLY A 31 3.97 9.01 -8.78
C GLY A 31 2.81 8.66 -9.69
N THR A 32 3.17 8.34 -10.93
CA THR A 32 2.25 7.84 -11.95
C THR A 32 2.78 6.50 -12.45
N ILE A 33 1.96 5.46 -12.36
CA ILE A 33 2.24 4.16 -12.97
C ILE A 33 1.50 4.14 -14.29
N PHE A 34 2.26 4.05 -15.37
CA PHE A 34 1.74 3.94 -16.72
C PHE A 34 2.36 2.74 -17.40
N HIS A 35 1.53 1.96 -18.09
CA HIS A 35 2.00 0.90 -18.97
C HIS A 35 1.17 0.89 -20.24
N SER A 36 1.83 1.04 -21.39
CA SER A 36 1.23 0.81 -22.70
C SER A 36 1.30 -0.68 -23.03
N GLY A 37 0.15 -1.35 -23.13
CA GLY A 37 0.12 -2.73 -23.60
C GLY A 37 0.51 -2.79 -25.07
N ASN A 38 1.48 -3.63 -25.41
CA ASN A 38 1.90 -3.95 -26.78
C ASN A 38 1.72 -5.45 -27.06
N TYR A 39 1.90 -5.87 -28.33
CA TYR A 39 1.80 -7.26 -28.76
C TYR A 39 2.79 -8.13 -27.99
N GLY A 40 2.28 -9.15 -27.28
CA GLY A 40 3.08 -10.00 -26.40
C GLY A 40 3.34 -9.43 -25.00
N SER A 41 2.55 -8.44 -24.52
CA SER A 41 2.65 -7.99 -23.13
C SER A 41 2.25 -9.10 -22.15
N TYR A 42 3.19 -9.50 -21.31
CA TYR A 42 2.95 -10.39 -20.18
C TYR A 42 2.32 -9.64 -19.01
N ASP A 43 1.73 -10.38 -18.07
CA ASP A 43 1.27 -9.81 -16.80
C ASP A 43 2.40 -9.03 -16.12
N LYS A 44 2.09 -7.79 -15.75
CA LYS A 44 3.00 -6.88 -15.05
C LYS A 44 2.45 -6.58 -13.68
N CYS A 45 3.34 -6.30 -12.73
CA CYS A 45 2.91 -5.88 -11.42
C CYS A 45 3.84 -4.88 -10.75
N TRP A 46 3.23 -4.04 -9.92
CA TRP A 46 3.87 -2.99 -9.14
C TRP A 46 3.43 -3.10 -7.69
N MET A 47 4.36 -2.88 -6.77
CA MET A 47 4.09 -2.83 -5.33
C MET A 47 4.40 -1.42 -4.83
N ILE A 48 3.39 -0.78 -4.23
CA ILE A 48 3.52 0.54 -3.62
C ILE A 48 3.47 0.33 -2.09
N PRO A 49 4.62 0.30 -1.40
CA PRO A 49 4.67 0.09 0.04
C PRO A 49 4.09 1.28 0.79
N VAL A 50 3.25 1.01 1.79
CA VAL A 50 2.69 2.03 2.69
C VAL A 50 3.12 1.69 4.11
N THR A 51 3.81 2.60 4.78
CA THR A 51 4.27 2.42 6.15
C THR A 51 3.20 2.80 7.17
N ALA A 52 3.32 2.29 8.40
CA ALA A 52 2.44 2.67 9.50
C ALA A 52 2.34 4.20 9.66
N GLY A 53 1.13 4.69 9.95
CA GLY A 53 0.84 6.12 10.06
C GLY A 53 0.69 6.87 8.75
N LYS A 54 0.69 6.17 7.61
CA LYS A 54 0.42 6.74 6.29
C LYS A 54 -0.79 6.06 5.63
N PHE A 55 -1.35 6.74 4.65
CA PHE A 55 -2.36 6.19 3.75
C PHE A 55 -1.98 6.50 2.30
N ILE A 56 -2.43 5.65 1.39
CA ILE A 56 -2.31 5.87 -0.05
C ILE A 56 -3.67 6.25 -0.63
N ARG A 57 -3.68 7.25 -1.52
CA ARG A 57 -4.79 7.56 -2.41
C ARG A 57 -4.37 7.30 -3.85
N ILE A 58 -5.12 6.47 -4.54
CA ILE A 58 -4.86 6.08 -5.94
C ILE A 58 -6.00 6.60 -6.82
N ASN A 59 -5.67 7.43 -7.80
CA ASN A 59 -6.60 7.84 -8.84
C ASN A 59 -6.37 6.98 -10.10
N ILE A 60 -7.45 6.53 -10.71
CA ILE A 60 -7.42 5.69 -11.91
C ILE A 60 -7.61 6.64 -13.09
N ASN A 61 -6.52 7.13 -13.66
CA ASN A 61 -6.55 8.17 -14.68
C ASN A 61 -7.14 7.64 -16.00
N SER A 62 -6.68 6.47 -16.45
CA SER A 62 -7.22 5.83 -17.66
C SER A 62 -6.95 4.34 -17.67
N ILE A 63 -7.91 3.58 -18.17
CA ILE A 63 -7.78 2.18 -18.52
C ILE A 63 -8.38 2.00 -19.91
N SER A 64 -7.61 1.44 -20.83
CA SER A 64 -8.04 1.14 -22.20
C SER A 64 -7.74 -0.31 -22.49
N SER A 65 -8.77 -1.07 -22.90
CA SER A 65 -8.63 -2.48 -23.27
C SER A 65 -9.37 -2.77 -24.56
N GLN A 66 -8.76 -3.57 -25.43
CA GLN A 66 -9.39 -4.10 -26.64
C GLN A 66 -10.10 -5.45 -26.41
N SER A 67 -10.08 -5.95 -25.17
CA SER A 67 -10.68 -7.22 -24.73
C SER A 67 -11.76 -7.00 -23.69
N SER A 68 -12.61 -8.01 -23.50
CA SER A 68 -13.57 -8.01 -22.39
C SER A 68 -12.85 -7.94 -21.05
N CYS A 69 -13.44 -7.21 -20.09
CA CYS A 69 -12.93 -7.13 -18.73
C CYS A 69 -13.01 -8.46 -17.96
N THR A 70 -13.67 -9.48 -18.51
CA THR A 70 -13.57 -10.84 -18.02
C THR A 70 -12.13 -11.35 -18.08
N TYR A 71 -11.40 -11.02 -19.16
CA TYR A 71 -10.10 -11.61 -19.46
C TYR A 71 -8.92 -10.65 -19.29
N SER A 72 -9.11 -9.35 -19.55
CA SER A 72 -8.05 -8.37 -19.34
C SER A 72 -8.54 -7.24 -18.46
N PHE A 73 -7.86 -7.04 -17.34
CA PHE A 73 -8.27 -6.10 -16.30
C PHE A 73 -7.05 -5.71 -15.46
N LEU A 74 -7.20 -4.62 -14.71
CA LEU A 74 -6.24 -4.25 -13.69
C LEU A 74 -6.79 -4.72 -12.33
N ASN A 75 -5.96 -5.34 -11.51
CA ASN A 75 -6.32 -5.77 -10.17
C ASN A 75 -5.49 -4.99 -9.15
N LEU A 76 -6.14 -4.31 -8.22
CA LEU A 76 -5.47 -3.76 -7.04
C LEU A 76 -5.78 -4.66 -5.86
N SER A 77 -4.77 -5.10 -5.14
CA SER A 77 -4.93 -5.92 -3.92
C SER A 77 -4.12 -5.34 -2.77
N VAL A 78 -4.64 -5.45 -1.56
CA VAL A 78 -3.95 -5.05 -0.32
C VAL A 78 -3.55 -6.32 0.43
N PRO A 79 -2.29 -6.78 0.36
CA PRO A 79 -1.88 -8.08 0.89
C PRO A 79 -2.06 -8.24 2.40
N GLU A 80 -2.08 -7.14 3.14
CA GLU A 80 -2.29 -7.10 4.59
C GLU A 80 -3.78 -7.33 4.96
N THR A 81 -4.69 -7.28 3.98
CA THR A 81 -6.13 -7.48 4.16
C THR A 81 -6.67 -8.46 3.10
N THR A 82 -7.99 -8.56 2.98
CA THR A 82 -8.68 -9.30 1.90
C THR A 82 -9.26 -8.37 0.83
N GLU A 83 -8.83 -7.11 0.81
CA GLU A 83 -9.34 -6.10 -0.12
C GLU A 83 -8.73 -6.31 -1.51
N GLU A 84 -9.60 -6.51 -2.51
CA GLU A 84 -9.24 -6.60 -3.91
C GLU A 84 -10.23 -5.82 -4.80
N TYR A 85 -9.70 -5.16 -5.82
CA TYR A 85 -10.45 -4.33 -6.76
C TYR A 85 -10.14 -4.75 -8.19
N LYS A 86 -11.15 -5.29 -8.88
CA LYS A 86 -11.10 -5.55 -10.31
C LYS A 86 -11.52 -4.29 -11.08
N LEU A 87 -10.58 -3.70 -11.81
CA LEU A 87 -10.76 -2.44 -12.53
C LEU A 87 -10.78 -2.65 -14.05
N CYS A 88 -11.76 -2.02 -14.68
CA CYS A 88 -12.07 -2.10 -16.10
C CYS A 88 -11.97 -0.71 -16.77
N PRO A 89 -12.04 -0.61 -18.10
CA PRO A 89 -12.08 0.68 -18.81
C PRO A 89 -13.13 1.66 -18.29
N ALA A 90 -14.30 1.14 -17.88
CA ALA A 90 -15.37 1.94 -17.30
C ALA A 90 -15.01 2.60 -15.96
N ASP A 91 -13.95 2.16 -15.28
CA ASP A 91 -13.50 2.72 -14.01
C ASP A 91 -12.50 3.88 -14.18
N SER A 92 -12.16 4.21 -15.43
CA SER A 92 -11.38 5.41 -15.76
C SER A 92 -12.06 6.67 -15.22
N ASN A 93 -11.30 7.48 -14.50
CA ASN A 93 -11.74 8.74 -13.89
C ASN A 93 -12.92 8.60 -12.91
N LYS A 94 -13.16 7.39 -12.38
CA LYS A 94 -14.08 7.19 -11.25
C LYS A 94 -13.44 7.58 -9.92
N TYR A 95 -14.11 7.22 -8.84
CA TYR A 95 -13.65 7.47 -7.48
C TYR A 95 -12.27 6.86 -7.21
N PRO A 96 -11.43 7.59 -6.46
CA PRO A 96 -10.13 7.08 -6.04
C PRO A 96 -10.28 5.95 -5.02
N ILE A 97 -9.30 5.05 -5.01
CA ILE A 97 -9.15 4.03 -3.98
C ILE A 97 -8.24 4.59 -2.88
N VAL A 98 -8.64 4.41 -1.63
CA VAL A 98 -7.86 4.79 -0.45
C VAL A 98 -7.58 3.55 0.36
N SER A 99 -6.32 3.35 0.78
CA SER A 99 -5.94 2.24 1.65
C SER A 99 -4.91 2.67 2.69
N LEU A 100 -4.89 1.96 3.81
CA LEU A 100 -3.90 2.09 4.87
C LEU A 100 -2.75 1.06 4.73
N GLY A 101 -2.93 0.07 3.85
CA GLY A 101 -1.95 -0.99 3.58
C GLY A 101 -1.19 -0.77 2.27
N SER A 102 -0.16 -1.59 2.05
CA SER A 102 0.60 -1.57 0.81
C SER A 102 -0.29 -2.08 -0.33
N VAL A 103 -0.18 -1.46 -1.51
CA VAL A 103 -1.02 -1.83 -2.65
C VAL A 103 -0.18 -2.54 -3.70
N ILE A 104 -0.66 -3.70 -4.17
CA ILE A 104 -0.14 -4.36 -5.36
C ILE A 104 -1.08 -4.08 -6.52
N VAL A 105 -0.54 -3.49 -7.58
CA VAL A 105 -1.21 -3.30 -8.86
C VAL A 105 -0.77 -4.43 -9.79
N ARG A 106 -1.70 -5.27 -10.26
CA ARG A 106 -1.44 -6.33 -11.25
C ARG A 106 -2.24 -6.07 -12.51
N GLN A 107 -1.56 -6.10 -13.64
CA GLN A 107 -2.20 -6.14 -14.93
C GLN A 107 -2.35 -7.59 -15.37
N TYR A 108 -3.57 -7.99 -15.70
CA TYR A 108 -3.89 -9.26 -16.33
C TYR A 108 -4.27 -9.02 -17.80
N VAL A 109 -3.62 -9.74 -18.72
CA VAL A 109 -3.85 -9.59 -20.16
C VAL A 109 -4.18 -10.93 -20.81
N ASN A 110 -5.25 -10.98 -21.60
CA ASN A 110 -5.51 -12.13 -22.45
C ASN A 110 -4.54 -12.15 -23.65
N TYR A 111 -3.71 -13.18 -23.70
CA TYR A 111 -2.69 -13.36 -24.73
C TYR A 111 -3.27 -13.65 -26.13
N HIS A 112 -4.49 -14.18 -26.21
CA HIS A 112 -5.07 -14.53 -27.51
C HIS A 112 -5.47 -13.26 -28.27
N TYR A 113 -5.08 -13.17 -29.54
CA TYR A 113 -5.50 -12.16 -30.54
C TYR A 113 -4.76 -10.82 -30.56
N GLY A 114 -3.63 -10.66 -29.87
CA GLY A 114 -2.88 -9.41 -29.95
C GLY A 114 -3.59 -8.22 -29.31
N LYS A 115 -4.43 -8.50 -28.30
CA LYS A 115 -5.16 -7.47 -27.56
C LYS A 115 -4.27 -6.89 -26.47
N HIS A 116 -4.44 -5.61 -26.18
CA HIS A 116 -3.62 -4.89 -25.21
C HIS A 116 -4.50 -4.25 -24.14
N LEU A 117 -3.98 -4.24 -22.92
CA LEU A 117 -4.46 -3.40 -21.83
C LEU A 117 -3.42 -2.31 -21.60
N SER A 118 -3.83 -1.06 -21.75
CA SER A 118 -3.04 0.10 -21.38
C SER A 118 -3.71 0.78 -20.19
N PHE A 119 -2.91 1.24 -19.24
CA PHE A 119 -3.46 1.97 -18.10
C PHE A 119 -2.51 3.07 -17.64
N SER A 120 -3.10 4.06 -16.97
CA SER A 120 -2.42 5.09 -16.22
C SER A 120 -3.13 5.26 -14.88
N LEU A 121 -2.39 5.22 -13.79
CA LEU A 121 -2.87 5.59 -12.47
C LEU A 121 -1.86 6.50 -11.79
N SER A 122 -2.34 7.33 -10.90
CA SER A 122 -1.51 8.21 -10.08
C SER A 122 -1.78 7.93 -8.62
N PHE A 123 -0.74 7.99 -7.80
CA PHE A 123 -0.86 7.75 -6.39
C PHE A 123 -0.15 8.83 -5.59
N ILE A 124 -0.65 9.05 -4.37
CA ILE A 124 -0.02 9.88 -3.36
C ILE A 124 -0.14 9.19 -2.01
N ILE A 125 0.97 9.14 -1.29
CA ILE A 125 1.08 8.65 0.08
C ILE A 125 1.20 9.87 0.98
N LYS A 126 0.33 9.96 1.99
CA LYS A 126 0.33 11.04 2.98
C LYS A 126 0.30 10.47 4.39
N ASP A 127 0.75 11.28 5.34
CA ASP A 127 0.59 11.00 6.76
C ASP A 127 -0.89 11.06 7.15
N ILE A 128 -1.28 10.18 8.07
CA ILE A 128 -2.59 10.23 8.70
C ILE A 128 -2.53 11.37 9.72
N GLU A 129 -3.27 12.43 9.44
CA GLU A 129 -3.41 13.56 10.35
C GLU A 129 -4.72 13.44 11.13
N CYS A 130 -4.65 13.75 12.42
CA CYS A 130 -5.82 13.83 13.26
C CYS A 130 -6.54 15.17 13.06
N ILE A 131 -7.88 15.14 13.06
CA ILE A 131 -8.74 16.30 12.76
C ILE A 131 -8.48 17.47 13.73
N ASN A 132 -8.23 17.15 15.01
CA ASN A 132 -8.04 18.15 16.04
C ASN A 132 -6.58 18.60 16.09
N LYS A 133 -6.33 19.90 15.95
CA LYS A 133 -4.98 20.45 16.15
C LYS A 133 -4.47 20.12 17.56
N GLY A 134 -3.22 19.67 17.65
CA GLY A 134 -2.60 19.26 18.90
C GLY A 134 -2.92 17.83 19.35
N SER A 135 -3.72 17.06 18.60
CA SER A 135 -3.89 15.63 18.85
C SER A 135 -2.73 14.81 18.25
N LEU A 136 -2.42 13.69 18.89
CA LEU A 136 -1.34 12.78 18.51
C LEU A 136 -1.90 11.55 17.81
N HIS A 137 -1.28 11.16 16.69
CA HIS A 137 -1.62 9.97 15.94
C HIS A 137 -0.89 8.74 16.49
N CYS A 138 -1.64 7.73 16.92
CA CYS A 138 -1.10 6.48 17.41
C CYS A 138 -0.78 5.50 16.27
N ASN A 139 0.04 4.49 16.58
CA ASN A 139 0.44 3.43 15.64
C ASN A 139 -0.72 2.58 15.07
N ASN A 140 -1.85 2.48 15.78
CA ASN A 140 -3.05 1.74 15.40
C ASN A 140 -4.08 2.62 14.67
N ASN A 141 -3.64 3.75 14.10
CA ASN A 141 -4.47 4.70 13.35
C ASN A 141 -5.56 5.40 14.19
N THR A 142 -5.40 5.43 15.51
CA THR A 142 -6.27 6.21 16.41
C THR A 142 -5.67 7.56 16.76
N CYS A 143 -6.52 8.51 17.13
CA CYS A 143 -6.10 9.84 17.53
C CYS A 143 -6.32 10.05 19.03
N VAL A 144 -5.28 10.51 19.73
CA VAL A 144 -5.31 10.89 21.14
C VAL A 144 -5.39 12.40 21.23
N SER A 145 -6.35 12.92 22.00
CA SER A 145 -6.50 14.37 22.24
C SER A 145 -5.21 14.97 22.78
N GLY A 146 -4.88 16.22 22.44
CA GLY A 146 -3.69 16.89 22.99
C GLY A 146 -3.68 16.99 24.51
N SER A 147 -4.87 17.02 25.15
CA SER A 147 -5.02 17.00 26.61
C SER A 147 -4.63 15.68 27.27
N LYS A 148 -4.47 14.63 26.46
CA LYS A 148 -4.16 13.25 26.82
C LYS A 148 -2.74 12.84 26.39
N VAL A 149 -1.99 13.78 25.79
CA VAL A 149 -0.58 13.59 25.49
C VAL A 149 0.20 14.03 26.71
N CYS A 150 1.10 13.17 27.21
CA CYS A 150 1.89 13.41 28.41
C CYS A 150 1.05 13.62 29.69
N ASP A 151 -0.12 12.97 29.79
CA ASP A 151 -1.00 13.09 30.97
C ASP A 151 -0.68 12.05 32.06
N GLY A 152 0.29 11.16 31.80
CA GLY A 152 0.69 10.07 32.68
C GLY A 152 -0.13 8.80 32.50
N VAL A 153 -1.09 8.78 31.58
CA VAL A 153 -1.93 7.63 31.26
C VAL A 153 -1.62 7.18 29.84
N LYS A 154 -1.40 5.87 29.68
CA LYS A 154 -1.19 5.26 28.38
C LYS A 154 -2.51 5.19 27.60
N ASP A 155 -2.74 6.10 26.66
CA ASP A 155 -3.89 6.10 25.74
C ASP A 155 -3.56 5.48 24.37
N CYS A 156 -2.34 5.59 23.84
CA CYS A 156 -1.95 4.82 22.66
C CYS A 156 -1.67 3.35 23.02
N SER A 157 -1.99 2.42 22.10
CA SER A 157 -1.73 0.97 22.32
C SER A 157 -0.26 0.64 22.61
N ASN A 158 0.66 1.40 22.02
CA ASN A 158 2.11 1.31 22.24
C ASN A 158 2.64 2.34 23.26
N GLY A 159 1.79 3.25 23.76
CA GLY A 159 2.15 4.31 24.70
C GLY A 159 2.96 5.45 24.12
N ALA A 160 2.90 5.63 22.80
CA ALA A 160 3.62 6.71 22.11
C ALA A 160 3.22 8.11 22.58
N ASP A 161 2.01 8.28 23.10
CA ASP A 161 1.49 9.49 23.72
C ASP A 161 2.21 9.91 25.01
N GLU A 162 2.96 9.00 25.64
CA GLU A 162 3.67 9.22 26.91
C GLU A 162 5.21 9.21 26.75
N VAL A 163 5.72 9.25 25.51
CA VAL A 163 7.16 9.22 25.20
C VAL A 163 7.66 10.62 24.86
N GLY A 164 8.83 11.00 25.40
CA GLY A 164 9.47 12.28 25.08
C GLY A 164 8.83 13.49 25.78
N CYS A 165 8.06 13.25 26.83
CA CYS A 165 7.50 14.28 27.68
C CYS A 165 8.61 14.91 28.54
N ASP A 166 8.83 16.21 28.39
CA ASP A 166 9.60 17.00 29.34
C ASP A 166 8.76 17.13 30.62
N ARG A 167 8.83 16.13 31.50
CA ARG A 167 8.39 16.36 32.88
C ARG A 167 9.35 17.38 33.50
N PRO A 168 8.86 18.47 34.13
CA PRO A 168 9.70 19.22 35.05
C PRO A 168 10.17 18.34 36.21
#